data_AF-A0A317G6F6-F1
#
_entry.id   AF-A0A317G6F6-F1
#
_cell.length_a   1.000
_cell.length_b   1.000
_cell.length_c   1.000
_cell.angle_alpha   90.00
_cell.angle_beta   90.00
_cell.angle_gamma   90.00
#
_symmetry.space_group_name_H-M   'P 1'
#
loop_
_entity.id
_entity.type
_entity.pdbx_description
1 polymer ?
#
loop_
_entity_poly.entity_id
_entity_poly.type
_entity_poly.pdbx_seq_one_letter_code
_entity_poly.pdbx_strand_id
1 'polypeptide(L)'
;MACRCTEKGMCERDLVRLARANEYFGNSSEDDAAMTNSLNSGKAAVPVHLTSDKEGELDASIDDVHDEITSNISGNKSEVAAAIQRVKEKYDAYCIEDDAYHAEQDQMLA
;
A
#
# COMPACT_ATOMS: atom_id res chain seq x y z
N MET A 1 25.08 -24.00 -3.07
CA MET A 1 25.18 -22.98 -2.00
C MET A 1 24.82 -21.56 -2.46
N ALA A 2 25.26 -21.07 -3.63
CA ALA A 2 25.05 -19.67 -4.07
C ALA A 2 23.58 -19.24 -4.35
N CYS A 3 22.68 -20.19 -4.64
CA CYS A 3 21.29 -19.88 -5.00
C CYS A 3 20.44 -19.38 -3.81
N ARG A 4 20.71 -19.86 -2.57
CA ARG A 4 19.90 -19.60 -1.38
C ARG A 4 20.12 -18.22 -0.74
N CYS A 5 21.37 -17.77 -0.66
CA CYS A 5 21.69 -16.40 -0.22
C CYS A 5 21.11 -15.34 -1.18
N THR A 6 20.98 -15.69 -2.46
CA THR A 6 20.42 -14.80 -3.49
C THR A 6 18.91 -14.62 -3.29
N GLU A 7 18.17 -15.68 -2.96
CA GLU A 7 16.74 -15.65 -2.68
C GLU A 7 16.41 -14.92 -1.37
N LYS A 8 17.20 -15.11 -0.31
CA LYS A 8 17.07 -14.34 0.94
C LYS A 8 17.28 -12.85 0.70
N GLY A 9 18.35 -12.49 0.00
CA GLY A 9 18.63 -11.10 -0.36
C GLY A 9 17.59 -10.50 -1.32
N MET A 10 16.88 -11.31 -2.12
CA MET A 10 15.72 -10.86 -2.88
C MET A 10 14.54 -10.52 -1.97
N CYS A 11 14.21 -11.40 -1.02
CA CYS A 11 13.12 -11.16 -0.07
C CYS A 11 13.36 -9.92 0.79
N GLU A 12 14.58 -9.70 1.28
CA GLU A 12 14.94 -8.49 2.03
C GLU A 12 14.77 -7.21 1.19
N ARG A 13 15.23 -7.23 -0.06
CA ARG A 13 15.04 -6.08 -0.98
C ARG A 13 13.57 -5.81 -1.27
N ASP A 14 12.77 -6.86 -1.44
CA ASP A 14 11.34 -6.72 -1.73
C ASP A 14 10.57 -6.23 -0.50
N LEU A 15 10.94 -6.65 0.71
CA LEU A 15 10.39 -6.08 1.95
C LEU A 15 10.70 -4.58 2.08
N VAL A 16 11.92 -4.14 1.76
CA VAL A 16 12.28 -2.71 1.77
C VAL A 16 11.50 -1.91 0.73
N ARG A 17 11.31 -2.47 -0.47
CA ARG A 17 10.51 -1.83 -1.53
C ARG A 17 9.04 -1.72 -1.15
N LEU A 18 8.48 -2.77 -0.56
CA LEU A 18 7.09 -2.79 -0.09
C LEU A 18 6.88 -1.86 1.11
N ALA A 19 7.85 -1.77 2.03
CA ALA A 19 7.81 -0.82 3.14
C ALA A 19 7.79 0.63 2.62
N ARG A 20 8.66 0.97 1.65
CA ARG A 20 8.65 2.28 1.00
C ARG A 20 7.33 2.56 0.26
N ALA A 21 6.79 1.59 -0.47
CA ALA A 21 5.48 1.72 -1.11
C ALA A 21 4.36 1.92 -0.07
N ASN A 22 4.48 1.26 1.08
CA ASN A 22 3.54 1.44 2.19
C ASN A 22 3.64 2.83 2.83
N GLU A 23 4.85 3.39 2.91
CA GLU A 23 5.11 4.78 3.32
C GLU A 23 4.65 5.83 2.29
N TYR A 24 4.54 5.47 1.01
CA TYR A 24 3.89 6.32 -0.01
C TYR A 24 2.36 6.40 0.16
N PHE A 25 1.74 5.51 0.94
CA PHE A 25 0.38 5.71 1.47
C PHE A 25 0.38 6.58 2.74
N GLY A 26 1.53 7.14 3.13
CA GLY A 26 1.70 8.06 4.25
C GLY A 26 0.87 9.32 4.04
N ASN A 27 0.14 9.70 5.09
CA ASN A 27 -0.77 10.83 5.21
C ASN A 27 -1.86 10.99 4.13
N SER A 28 -1.93 10.15 3.09
CA SER A 28 -2.99 10.22 2.08
C SER A 28 -4.38 10.16 2.71
N SER A 29 -4.58 9.41 3.79
CA SER A 29 -5.86 9.40 4.50
C SER A 29 -6.18 10.71 5.25
N GLU A 30 -5.17 11.44 5.72
CA GLU A 30 -5.34 12.74 6.39
C GLU A 30 -5.49 13.86 5.35
N ASP A 31 -4.73 13.78 4.26
CA ASP A 31 -4.82 14.67 3.11
C ASP A 31 -6.15 14.49 2.35
N ASP A 32 -6.64 13.26 2.17
CA ASP A 32 -7.96 12.96 1.59
C ASP A 32 -9.08 13.49 2.50
N ALA A 33 -8.95 13.31 3.82
CA ALA A 33 -9.92 13.87 4.77
C ALA A 33 -9.91 15.41 4.76
N ALA A 34 -8.74 16.03 4.63
CA ALA A 34 -8.60 17.47 4.49
C ALA A 34 -9.19 17.97 3.16
N MET A 35 -8.95 17.25 2.06
CA MET A 35 -9.48 17.57 0.73
C MET A 35 -11.01 17.45 0.71
N THR A 36 -11.56 16.38 1.26
CA THR A 36 -13.01 16.14 1.42
C THR A 36 -13.66 17.27 2.24
N ASN A 37 -13.05 17.68 3.36
CA ASN A 37 -13.55 18.79 4.17
C ASN A 37 -13.47 20.14 3.46
N SER A 38 -12.42 20.36 2.65
CA SER A 38 -12.25 21.58 1.86
C SER A 38 -13.26 21.65 0.71
N LEU A 39 -13.53 20.53 0.02
CA LEU A 39 -14.57 20.40 -1.00
C LEU A 39 -15.96 20.68 -0.41
N ASN A 40 -16.29 20.04 0.72
CA ASN A 40 -17.56 20.27 1.42
C ASN A 40 -17.73 21.71 1.92
N SER A 41 -16.65 22.36 2.34
CA SER A 41 -16.68 23.78 2.76
C SER A 41 -16.84 24.72 1.56
N GLY A 42 -16.19 24.43 0.42
CA GLY A 42 -16.37 25.17 -0.83
C GLY A 42 -17.81 25.10 -1.33
N LYS A 43 -18.43 23.92 -1.26
CA LYS A 43 -19.84 23.66 -1.61
C LYS A 43 -20.84 24.54 -0.82
N ALA A 44 -20.54 24.85 0.44
CA ALA A 44 -21.37 25.72 1.27
C ALA A 44 -21.25 27.22 0.92
N ALA A 45 -20.22 27.62 0.18
CA ALA A 45 -19.91 29.01 -0.17
C ALA A 45 -20.41 29.44 -1.56
N VAL A 46 -20.90 28.52 -2.40
CA VAL A 46 -21.39 28.82 -3.75
C VAL A 46 -22.86 29.27 -3.70
N PRO A 47 -23.20 30.49 -4.16
CA PRO A 47 -24.59 30.96 -4.21
C PRO A 47 -25.47 30.11 -5.15
N VAL A 48 -26.63 29.69 -4.66
CA VAL A 48 -27.62 28.79 -5.33
C VAL A 48 -28.09 29.25 -6.73
N HIS A 49 -27.84 30.49 -7.13
CA HIS A 49 -28.25 31.02 -8.44
C HIS A 49 -27.12 30.98 -9.51
N LEU A 50 -25.90 30.55 -9.13
CA LEU A 50 -24.77 30.39 -10.04
C LEU A 50 -24.53 28.93 -10.45
N THR A 51 -25.19 27.97 -9.80
CA THR A 51 -25.19 26.56 -10.20
C THR A 51 -25.97 26.41 -11.52
N SER A 52 -25.38 26.90 -12.61
CA SER A 52 -25.84 26.56 -13.95
C SER A 52 -25.64 25.07 -14.13
N ASP A 53 -26.52 24.43 -14.89
CA ASP A 53 -26.56 22.98 -15.12
C ASP A 53 -25.17 22.38 -15.42
N LYS A 54 -24.27 23.14 -16.05
CA LYS A 54 -22.87 22.76 -16.33
C LYS A 54 -21.93 22.71 -15.14
N GLU A 55 -22.08 23.59 -14.15
CA GLU A 55 -21.24 23.56 -12.95
C GLU A 55 -21.64 22.38 -12.05
N GLY A 56 -22.94 22.07 -11.96
CA GLY A 56 -23.42 20.87 -11.28
C GLY A 56 -22.99 19.56 -11.96
N GLU A 57 -22.95 19.52 -13.29
CA GLU A 57 -22.39 18.39 -14.05
C GLU A 57 -20.88 18.21 -13.83
N LEU A 58 -20.14 19.32 -13.73
CA LEU A 58 -18.71 19.33 -13.42
C LEU A 58 -18.44 18.82 -12.00
N ASP A 59 -19.19 19.29 -11.00
CA ASP A 59 -19.07 18.84 -9.62
C ASP A 59 -19.38 17.34 -9.49
N ALA A 60 -20.44 16.86 -10.13
CA ALA A 60 -20.76 15.42 -10.14
C ALA A 60 -19.64 14.59 -10.80
N SER A 61 -19.03 15.10 -11.88
CA SER A 61 -17.90 14.44 -12.53
C SER A 61 -16.65 14.42 -11.65
N ILE A 62 -16.42 15.46 -10.84
CA ILE A 62 -15.32 15.51 -9.87
C ILE A 62 -15.54 14.49 -8.76
N ASP A 63 -16.77 14.40 -8.23
CA ASP A 63 -17.13 13.42 -7.19
C ASP A 63 -16.94 11.98 -7.71
N ASP A 64 -17.40 11.67 -8.93
CA ASP A 64 -17.22 10.34 -9.54
C ASP A 64 -15.74 9.97 -9.68
N VAL A 65 -14.89 10.90 -10.15
CA VAL A 65 -13.44 10.68 -10.28
C VAL A 65 -12.78 10.51 -8.91
N HIS A 66 -13.20 11.30 -7.93
CA HIS A 66 -12.68 11.22 -6.56
C HIS A 66 -13.00 9.85 -5.93
N ASP A 67 -14.23 9.36 -6.08
CA ASP A 67 -14.66 8.06 -5.58
C ASP A 67 -13.92 6.91 -6.27
N GLU A 68 -13.72 7.00 -7.59
CA GLU A 68 -12.94 6.02 -8.35
C GLU A 68 -11.47 5.97 -7.85
N ILE A 69 -10.83 7.12 -7.68
CA ILE A 69 -9.46 7.21 -7.17
C ILE A 69 -9.36 6.64 -5.75
N THR A 70 -10.30 7.01 -4.87
CA THR A 70 -10.34 6.54 -3.48
C THR A 70 -10.48 5.01 -3.40
N SER A 71 -11.35 4.44 -4.25
CA SER A 71 -11.54 2.99 -4.37
C SER A 71 -10.26 2.30 -4.85
N ASN A 72 -9.62 2.82 -5.90
CA ASN A 72 -8.38 2.27 -6.45
C ASN A 72 -7.22 2.32 -5.45
N ILE A 73 -7.05 3.43 -4.72
CA ILE A 73 -6.04 3.56 -3.66
C ILE A 73 -6.27 2.52 -2.56
N SER A 74 -7.52 2.36 -2.12
CA SER A 74 -7.89 1.39 -1.09
C SER A 74 -7.62 -0.05 -1.53
N GLY A 75 -7.94 -0.38 -2.79
CA GLY A 75 -7.60 -1.67 -3.41
C GLY A 75 -6.10 -1.93 -3.41
N ASN A 76 -5.31 -0.98 -3.93
CA ASN A 76 -3.85 -1.08 -3.98
C ASN A 76 -3.22 -1.26 -2.59
N LYS A 77 -3.73 -0.54 -1.57
CA LYS A 77 -3.28 -0.68 -0.18
C LYS A 77 -3.51 -2.10 0.35
N SER A 78 -4.67 -2.69 0.06
CA SER A 78 -4.99 -4.07 0.43
C SER A 78 -4.05 -5.07 -0.26
N GLU A 79 -3.80 -4.90 -1.55
CA GLU A 79 -2.89 -5.77 -2.31
C GLU A 79 -1.45 -5.70 -1.80
N VAL A 80 -0.94 -4.49 -1.50
CA VAL A 80 0.39 -4.29 -0.92
C VAL A 80 0.49 -4.95 0.45
N ALA A 81 -0.53 -4.81 1.32
CA ALA A 81 -0.56 -5.46 2.61
C ALA A 81 -0.51 -7.00 2.49
N ALA A 82 -1.26 -7.56 1.55
CA ALA A 82 -1.24 -9.00 1.26
C ALA A 82 0.13 -9.46 0.71
N ALA A 83 0.76 -8.67 -0.15
CA ALA A 83 2.09 -8.97 -0.67
C ALA A 83 3.15 -8.98 0.43
N ILE A 84 3.12 -7.99 1.34
CA ILE A 84 3.99 -7.93 2.53
C ILE A 84 3.86 -9.21 3.34
N GLN A 85 2.64 -9.65 3.59
CA GLN A 85 2.39 -10.85 4.39
C GLN A 85 2.98 -12.11 3.73
N ARG A 86 2.77 -12.31 2.42
CA ARG A 86 3.34 -13.45 1.68
C ARG A 86 4.87 -13.47 1.70
N VAL A 87 5.51 -12.30 1.61
CA VAL A 87 6.98 -12.21 1.62
C VAL A 87 7.52 -12.50 3.02
N LYS A 88 6.86 -12.00 4.08
CA LYS A 88 7.22 -12.32 5.46
C LYS A 88 7.15 -13.82 5.74
N GLU A 89 6.05 -14.46 5.35
CA GLU A 89 5.89 -15.91 5.52
C GLU A 89 7.00 -16.72 4.84
N LYS A 90 7.39 -16.32 3.62
CA LYS A 90 8.53 -16.94 2.93
C LYS A 90 9.87 -16.68 3.61
N TYR A 91 10.08 -15.47 4.12
CA TYR A 91 11.30 -15.13 4.83
C TYR A 91 11.43 -15.92 6.14
N ASP A 92 10.34 -16.04 6.89
CA ASP A 92 10.30 -16.80 8.15
C ASP A 92 10.53 -18.30 7.88
N ALA A 93 9.91 -18.86 6.84
CA ALA A 93 10.16 -20.24 6.41
C ALA A 93 11.62 -20.47 6.04
N TYR A 94 12.24 -19.53 5.32
CA TYR A 94 13.67 -19.59 5.01
C TYR A 94 14.52 -19.64 6.28
N CYS A 95 14.27 -18.75 7.25
CA CYS A 95 15.02 -18.72 8.51
C CYS A 95 14.93 -20.04 9.27
N ILE A 96 13.74 -20.64 9.34
CA ILE A 96 13.54 -21.93 10.01
C ILE A 96 14.32 -23.05 9.30
N GLU A 97 14.28 -23.09 7.97
CA GLU A 97 15.04 -24.08 7.18
C GLU A 97 16.56 -23.90 7.30
N ASP A 98 17.04 -22.66 7.36
CA ASP A 98 18.46 -22.30 7.52
C ASP A 98 18.98 -22.74 8.90
N ASP A 99 18.21 -22.48 9.96
CA ASP A 99 18.52 -22.90 11.33
C ASP A 99 18.58 -24.43 11.45
N ALA A 100 17.63 -25.15 10.84
CA ALA A 100 17.61 -26.61 10.81
C ALA A 100 18.83 -27.19 10.08
N TYR A 101 19.20 -26.62 8.93
CA TYR A 101 20.36 -27.04 8.17
C TYR A 101 21.68 -26.86 8.94
N HIS A 102 21.84 -25.73 9.65
CA HIS A 102 23.03 -25.48 10.45
C HIS A 102 23.10 -26.39 11.68
N ALA A 103 21.98 -26.68 12.33
CA ALA A 103 21.93 -27.65 13.43
C ALA A 103 22.30 -29.08 12.98
N GLU A 104 21.88 -29.50 11.78
CA GLU A 104 22.27 -30.80 11.20
C GLU A 104 23.76 -30.84 10.81
N GLN A 105 24.32 -29.75 10.29
CA GLN A 105 25.76 -29.67 9.99
C GLN A 105 26.63 -29.80 11.25
N ASP A 106 26.26 -29.10 12.33
CA ASP A 106 26.98 -29.16 13.59
C ASP A 106 26.95 -30.56 14.22
N GLN A 107 25.84 -31.31 14.04
CA GLN A 107 25.74 -32.70 14.49
C GLN A 107 26.57 -33.70 13.66
N MET A 108 26.84 -33.41 12.38
CA MET A 108 27.69 -34.26 11.53
C MET A 108 29.19 -33.99 11.71
N LEU A 109 29.57 -32.85 12.28
CA LEU A 109 30.95 -32.44 12.51
C LEU A 109 31.43 -32.64 13.96
N ALA A 110 30.52 -33.02 14.87
CA ALA A 110 30.79 -33.39 16.26
C ALA A 110 31.07 -34.90 16.42
#